data_AF-A0A970PIK7-F1
#
_entry.id   AF-A0A970PIK7-F1
#
_cell.length_a   1.000
_cell.length_b   1.000
_cell.length_c   1.000
_cell.angle_alpha   90.00
_cell.angle_beta   90.00
_cell.angle_gamma   90.00
#
_symmetry.space_group_name_H-M   'P 1'
#
loop_
_entity.id
_entity.type
_entity.pdbx_description
1 polymer ?
#
loop_
_entity_poly.entity_id
_entity_poly.type
_entity_poly.pdbx_seq_one_letter_code
_entity_poly.pdbx_strand_id
1 'polypeptide(L)'
;MKKIVVLLILSLSVMGLLAGCSKDEKKEDGSDQAAPTPVTTNEDSANEDSTNEEGTNEDDIDTFTPIENPVIKEDYDFNDYIKLGKYKGVEVKVEQPQVTDEDIDITIQMDLSDNGATPIDVTDRAVKFGDTVIMDFVGYHKGEPFVGGSAEDYELTIGSKAFIEGFEEQIVGVELNKEVDINVVFPENYNNTTLAGEPAIFKIKINGIKYFELTEDFVVNTMGFDNVEAYREGIRQDLLSYEADMLVSKKENDVYTAVINGSEITIPDNLLDYYEADIKTLYSNIAASYGSDFETFLTMSGLSLEEFEVDAKAYANNMATRELIIKAISTAEGIELTEEEFQAGVAEYAEQYGYESNEEFLKDADIEVLRDDMLFYKTIEFLVAESVEI
;
A
#
# COMPACT_ATOMS: atom_id res chain seq x y z
N MET A 1 5.02 -3.78 -26.31
CA MET A 1 5.67 -3.02 -25.22
C MET A 1 6.38 -4.03 -24.35
N LYS A 2 7.71 -3.94 -24.19
CA LYS A 2 8.45 -4.83 -23.27
C LYS A 2 8.03 -4.42 -21.86
N LYS A 3 7.56 -5.37 -21.05
CA LYS A 3 7.18 -5.15 -19.66
C LYS A 3 8.42 -4.66 -18.91
N ILE A 4 8.56 -3.35 -18.70
CA ILE A 4 9.53 -2.81 -17.74
C ILE A 4 8.85 -2.97 -16.38
N VAL A 5 8.98 -4.16 -15.80
CA VAL A 5 8.65 -4.40 -14.41
C VAL A 5 9.91 -4.04 -13.63
N VAL A 6 9.97 -2.83 -13.09
CA VAL A 6 10.90 -2.56 -11.99
C VAL A 6 10.36 -3.41 -10.84
N LEU A 7 11.04 -4.54 -10.59
CA LEU A 7 10.70 -5.50 -9.56
C LEU A 7 10.96 -4.83 -8.21
N LEU A 8 9.98 -4.04 -7.77
CA LEU A 8 9.82 -3.59 -6.39
C LEU A 8 9.51 -4.85 -5.58
N ILE A 9 10.56 -5.59 -5.20
CA ILE A 9 10.48 -6.26 -3.92
C ILE A 9 10.58 -5.14 -2.89
N LEU A 10 9.45 -4.43 -2.75
CA LEU A 10 9.15 -3.66 -1.57
C LEU A 10 9.42 -4.64 -0.45
N SER A 11 10.55 -4.43 0.21
CA SER A 11 10.78 -4.86 1.57
C SER A 11 9.61 -4.30 2.37
N LEU A 12 8.51 -5.06 2.34
CA LEU A 12 7.25 -4.79 2.97
C LEU A 12 7.60 -4.60 4.43
N SER A 13 7.65 -3.34 4.84
CA SER A 13 7.20 -2.95 6.16
C SER A 13 5.91 -3.73 6.38
N VAL A 14 6.04 -4.79 7.17
CA VAL A 14 4.99 -5.75 7.48
C VAL A 14 3.72 -4.96 7.75
N MET A 15 2.68 -5.18 6.94
CA MET A 15 1.38 -4.49 6.96
C MET A 15 1.28 -3.12 6.28
N GLY A 16 0.71 -3.11 5.07
CA GLY A 16 0.08 -1.91 4.53
C GLY A 16 -0.11 -1.94 3.02
N LEU A 17 -1.19 -2.58 2.56
CA LEU A 17 -2.09 -2.17 1.45
C LEU A 17 -2.68 -3.42 0.79
N LEU A 18 -3.94 -3.70 1.10
CA LEU A 18 -4.70 -4.74 0.44
C LEU A 18 -5.49 -4.19 -0.75
N ALA A 19 -5.61 -5.08 -1.72
CA ALA A 19 -6.77 -5.36 -2.58
C ALA A 19 -7.23 -4.31 -3.60
N GLY A 20 -7.19 -4.72 -4.87
CA GLY A 20 -8.15 -4.25 -5.88
C GLY A 20 -7.65 -4.29 -7.33
N CYS A 21 -7.68 -5.45 -7.99
CA CYS A 21 -7.62 -5.57 -9.45
C CYS A 21 -9.03 -5.68 -10.04
N SER A 22 -9.36 -4.91 -11.10
CA SER A 22 -10.25 -5.30 -12.23
C SER A 22 -10.36 -4.19 -13.29
N LYS A 23 -10.56 -4.59 -14.54
CA LYS A 23 -10.39 -3.87 -15.83
C LYS A 23 -11.64 -3.17 -16.41
N ASP A 24 -11.35 -2.09 -17.17
CA ASP A 24 -11.96 -1.53 -18.39
C ASP A 24 -13.44 -1.06 -18.46
N GLU A 25 -13.68 0.27 -18.61
CA GLU A 25 -14.03 0.97 -19.88
C GLU A 25 -14.62 2.41 -19.67
N LYS A 26 -14.04 3.41 -20.38
CA LYS A 26 -14.65 4.58 -21.09
C LYS A 26 -14.32 6.04 -20.67
N LYS A 27 -13.94 6.78 -21.74
CA LYS A 27 -14.27 8.18 -22.13
C LYS A 27 -13.52 9.35 -21.48
N GLU A 28 -12.97 10.17 -22.39
CA GLU A 28 -12.38 11.50 -22.20
C GLU A 28 -13.37 12.53 -21.63
N ASP A 29 -12.97 13.25 -20.57
CA ASP A 29 -12.96 14.73 -20.53
C ASP A 29 -12.01 15.22 -19.42
N GLY A 30 -11.32 16.33 -19.65
CA GLY A 30 -10.14 16.74 -18.86
C GLY A 30 -10.39 17.75 -17.75
N SER A 31 -9.73 17.54 -16.60
CA SER A 31 -9.27 18.58 -15.67
C SER A 31 -8.36 17.98 -14.57
N ASP A 32 -7.18 18.56 -14.37
CA ASP A 32 -6.18 18.23 -13.33
C ASP A 32 -6.77 18.15 -11.91
N GLN A 33 -6.76 16.97 -11.28
CA GLN A 33 -6.97 16.79 -9.83
C GLN A 33 -6.22 15.56 -9.30
N ALA A 34 -5.46 15.74 -8.22
CA ALA A 34 -4.80 14.68 -7.45
C ALA A 34 -5.54 14.48 -6.13
N ALA A 35 -6.13 13.31 -5.92
CA ALA A 35 -6.51 12.74 -4.63
C ALA A 35 -5.62 11.51 -4.37
N PRO A 36 -5.38 11.10 -3.10
CA PRO A 36 -4.33 10.13 -2.78
C PRO A 36 -4.63 8.74 -3.38
N THR A 37 -3.59 8.15 -3.99
CA THR A 37 -3.62 7.24 -5.15
C THR A 37 -3.96 5.76 -4.86
N PRO A 38 -4.49 5.02 -5.86
CA PRO A 38 -3.95 3.71 -6.18
C PRO A 38 -3.52 3.59 -7.66
N VAL A 39 -2.43 2.87 -7.87
CA VAL A 39 -1.75 2.61 -9.14
C VAL A 39 -2.62 1.76 -10.07
N THR A 40 -2.72 2.09 -11.38
CA THR A 40 -2.81 1.08 -12.46
C THR A 40 -2.51 1.64 -13.87
N THR A 41 -1.62 0.90 -14.56
CA THR A 41 -1.60 0.49 -15.98
C THR A 41 -2.32 1.32 -17.06
N ASN A 42 -1.56 1.74 -18.09
CA ASN A 42 -2.10 2.19 -19.38
C ASN A 42 -1.76 1.18 -20.49
N GLU A 43 -2.77 0.78 -21.28
CA GLU A 43 -2.62 0.32 -22.67
C GLU A 43 -3.46 1.19 -23.63
N ASP A 44 -2.88 1.34 -24.82
CA ASP A 44 -3.13 2.18 -25.99
C ASP A 44 -4.56 2.30 -26.59
N SER A 45 -4.78 3.40 -27.31
CA SER A 45 -5.36 3.28 -28.66
C SER A 45 -4.93 4.38 -29.65
N ALA A 46 -4.60 3.94 -30.87
CA ALA A 46 -4.14 4.69 -32.02
C ALA A 46 -5.29 5.34 -32.83
N ASN A 47 -5.01 6.43 -33.59
CA ASN A 47 -5.06 6.34 -35.07
C ASN A 47 -4.43 7.54 -35.83
N GLU A 48 -3.57 7.17 -36.80
CA GLU A 48 -3.32 7.67 -38.17
C GLU A 48 -2.89 9.12 -38.54
N ASP A 49 -1.68 9.11 -39.12
CA ASP A 49 -1.25 9.69 -40.42
C ASP A 49 -0.64 11.10 -40.45
N SER A 50 0.69 11.17 -40.52
CA SER A 50 1.37 11.68 -41.72
C SER A 50 2.90 11.52 -41.64
N THR A 51 3.44 11.08 -42.76
CA THR A 51 4.85 10.86 -43.11
C THR A 51 5.81 11.97 -42.66
N ASN A 52 6.94 11.58 -42.05
CA ASN A 52 8.27 12.01 -42.50
C ASN A 52 9.36 11.09 -41.93
N GLU A 53 10.12 10.50 -42.85
CA GLU A 53 11.36 9.79 -42.61
C GLU A 53 12.42 10.75 -42.07
N GLU A 54 12.98 10.47 -40.89
CA GLU A 54 14.38 10.74 -40.59
C GLU A 54 14.80 9.86 -39.39
N GLY A 55 15.74 8.96 -39.66
CA GLY A 55 16.07 7.84 -38.78
C GLY A 55 16.70 8.23 -37.44
N THR A 56 16.29 7.50 -36.40
CA THR A 56 17.02 7.41 -35.14
C THR A 56 17.04 5.93 -34.72
N ASN A 57 18.21 5.48 -34.25
CA ASN A 57 18.58 4.08 -34.09
C ASN A 57 17.68 3.32 -33.09
N GLU A 58 17.22 2.12 -33.48
CA GLU A 58 16.36 1.22 -32.68
C GLU A 58 17.10 0.44 -31.56
N ASP A 59 18.28 0.87 -31.11
CA ASP A 59 19.16 0.03 -30.25
C ASP A 59 19.46 0.56 -28.83
N ASP A 60 18.91 1.70 -28.36
CA ASP A 60 19.33 2.32 -27.08
C ASP A 60 18.18 2.66 -26.10
N ILE A 61 17.34 1.69 -25.73
CA ILE A 61 16.55 1.77 -24.47
C ILE A 61 16.74 0.45 -23.72
N ASP A 62 17.98 0.20 -23.32
CA ASP A 62 18.34 -0.88 -22.42
C ASP A 62 19.43 -0.38 -21.47
N THR A 63 19.04 0.47 -20.53
CA THR A 63 19.93 0.87 -19.45
C THR A 63 19.14 1.03 -18.16
N PHE A 64 19.06 -0.07 -17.40
CA PHE A 64 19.36 0.05 -15.98
C PHE A 64 20.59 0.93 -15.87
N THR A 65 20.45 2.15 -15.37
CA THR A 65 21.60 3.05 -15.27
C THR A 65 22.47 2.48 -14.16
N PRO A 66 23.67 1.96 -14.47
CA PRO A 66 24.52 1.38 -13.44
C PRO A 66 24.81 2.46 -12.41
N ILE A 67 24.75 2.10 -11.13
CA ILE A 67 25.00 3.03 -10.03
C ILE A 67 26.35 3.71 -10.27
N GLU A 68 26.37 5.05 -10.40
CA GLU A 68 27.63 5.79 -10.32
C GLU A 68 28.15 5.66 -8.87
N ASN A 69 29.15 4.79 -8.68
CA ASN A 69 29.70 4.40 -7.37
C ASN A 69 28.68 3.68 -6.47
N PRO A 70 28.38 2.38 -6.71
CA PRO A 70 27.55 1.61 -5.78
C PRO A 70 28.16 1.65 -4.38
N VAL A 71 27.36 2.01 -3.39
CA VAL A 71 27.73 1.81 -2.00
C VAL A 71 27.76 0.30 -1.79
N ILE A 72 28.96 -0.24 -1.60
CA ILE A 72 29.13 -1.68 -1.36
C ILE A 72 28.82 -1.93 0.10
N LYS A 73 27.89 -2.86 0.36
CA LYS A 73 27.61 -3.35 1.71
C LYS A 73 28.88 -3.97 2.29
N GLU A 74 29.52 -3.28 3.23
CA GLU A 74 30.73 -3.79 3.87
C GLU A 74 30.40 -4.92 4.84
N ASP A 75 31.29 -5.90 4.96
CA ASP A 75 31.16 -6.98 5.94
C ASP A 75 31.19 -6.43 7.37
N TYR A 76 30.27 -6.92 8.20
CA TYR A 76 30.23 -6.62 9.63
C TYR A 76 29.86 -7.88 10.42
N ASP A 77 30.32 -7.96 11.67
CA ASP A 77 29.87 -9.01 12.60
C ASP A 77 28.60 -8.52 13.29
N PHE A 78 27.46 -9.11 12.96
CA PHE A 78 26.18 -8.70 13.55
C PHE A 78 26.18 -8.83 15.08
N ASN A 79 26.99 -9.71 15.68
CA ASN A 79 27.05 -9.86 17.14
C ASN A 79 27.51 -8.60 17.89
N ASP A 80 28.20 -7.69 17.20
CA ASP A 80 28.63 -6.39 17.77
C ASP A 80 27.47 -5.37 17.83
N TYR A 81 26.41 -5.61 17.06
CA TYR A 81 25.35 -4.64 16.77
C TYR A 81 23.97 -5.08 17.26
N ILE A 82 23.78 -6.36 17.58
CA ILE A 82 22.53 -6.86 18.13
C ILE A 82 22.76 -7.82 19.29
N LYS A 83 21.96 -7.63 20.34
CA LYS A 83 21.78 -8.58 21.43
C LYS A 83 20.30 -8.87 21.57
N LEU A 84 19.91 -10.07 21.15
CA LEU A 84 18.53 -10.53 21.18
C LEU A 84 17.99 -10.59 22.61
N GLY A 85 16.78 -10.09 22.78
CA GLY A 85 15.98 -10.29 23.98
C GLY A 85 15.26 -11.63 24.00
N LYS A 86 14.09 -11.66 24.64
CA LYS A 86 13.16 -12.81 24.54
C LYS A 86 12.44 -12.73 23.19
N TYR A 87 12.74 -13.69 22.31
CA TYR A 87 12.06 -13.81 21.00
C TYR A 87 11.15 -15.04 20.90
N LYS A 88 11.38 -16.07 21.73
CA LYS A 88 10.46 -17.21 21.90
C LYS A 88 9.47 -16.97 23.03
N GLY A 89 8.24 -17.41 22.86
CA GLY A 89 7.15 -17.26 23.82
C GLY A 89 6.73 -15.81 24.04
N VAL A 90 6.94 -14.95 23.05
CA VAL A 90 6.45 -13.56 23.06
C VAL A 90 4.94 -13.57 23.06
N GLU A 91 4.33 -12.78 23.94
CA GLU A 91 2.88 -12.72 24.07
C GLU A 91 2.32 -11.71 23.07
N VAL A 92 1.37 -12.15 22.24
CA VAL A 92 0.67 -11.31 21.26
C VAL A 92 -0.83 -11.46 21.41
N LYS A 93 -1.54 -10.33 21.35
CA LYS A 93 -3.00 -10.32 21.38
C LYS A 93 -3.51 -10.68 20.00
N VAL A 94 -4.30 -11.74 19.90
CA VAL A 94 -4.94 -12.15 18.63
C VAL A 94 -6.41 -11.82 18.71
N GLU A 95 -6.88 -11.02 17.76
CA GLU A 95 -8.29 -10.70 17.62
C GLU A 95 -8.95 -11.75 16.71
N GLN A 96 -10.27 -11.90 16.83
CA GLN A 96 -11.03 -12.75 15.91
C GLN A 96 -11.62 -11.87 14.82
N PRO A 97 -11.74 -12.38 13.58
CA PRO A 97 -12.45 -11.66 12.51
C PRO A 97 -13.88 -11.31 12.97
N GLN A 98 -14.30 -10.06 12.81
CA GLN A 98 -15.62 -9.53 13.13
C GLN A 98 -16.16 -8.67 11.99
N VAL A 99 -17.19 -9.17 11.31
CA VAL A 99 -17.95 -8.40 10.31
C VAL A 99 -19.30 -7.99 10.87
N THR A 100 -19.56 -6.69 10.88
CA THR A 100 -20.85 -6.14 11.30
C THR A 100 -21.83 -6.06 10.12
N ASP A 101 -23.13 -5.92 10.41
CA ASP A 101 -24.13 -5.69 9.36
C ASP A 101 -23.91 -4.34 8.66
N GLU A 102 -23.30 -3.37 9.35
CA GLU A 102 -22.95 -2.06 8.80
C GLU A 102 -21.81 -2.18 7.78
N ASP A 103 -20.76 -2.97 8.06
CA ASP A 103 -19.70 -3.24 7.08
C ASP A 103 -20.27 -3.84 5.79
N ILE A 104 -21.21 -4.80 5.92
CA ILE A 104 -21.90 -5.42 4.77
C ILE A 104 -22.72 -4.39 4.00
N ASP A 105 -23.48 -3.55 4.70
CA ASP A 105 -24.30 -2.52 4.05
C ASP A 105 -23.44 -1.50 3.31
N ILE A 106 -22.30 -1.09 3.87
CA ILE A 106 -21.33 -0.19 3.24
C ILE A 106 -20.74 -0.85 1.97
N THR A 107 -20.28 -2.10 2.06
CA THR A 107 -19.75 -2.82 0.90
C THR A 107 -20.80 -2.94 -0.20
N ILE A 108 -22.06 -3.19 0.15
CA ILE A 108 -23.17 -3.20 -0.83
C ILE A 108 -23.32 -1.84 -1.50
N GLN A 109 -23.25 -0.73 -0.75
CA GLN A 109 -23.35 0.61 -1.36
C GLN A 109 -22.21 0.88 -2.35
N MET A 110 -20.99 0.46 -2.02
CA MET A 110 -19.83 0.56 -2.91
C MET A 110 -20.02 -0.31 -4.15
N ASP A 111 -20.36 -1.59 -3.98
CA ASP A 111 -20.60 -2.52 -5.07
C ASP A 111 -21.71 -2.03 -6.02
N LEU A 112 -22.80 -1.48 -5.47
CA LEU A 112 -23.89 -0.93 -6.28
C LEU A 112 -23.41 0.25 -7.14
N SER A 113 -22.62 1.15 -6.57
CA SER A 113 -22.00 2.26 -7.30
C SER A 113 -21.12 1.74 -8.43
N ASP A 114 -20.20 0.82 -8.12
CA ASP A 114 -19.20 0.30 -9.06
C ASP A 114 -19.84 -0.51 -10.20
N ASN A 115 -20.99 -1.13 -9.94
CA ASN A 115 -21.73 -1.91 -10.92
C ASN A 115 -22.87 -1.11 -11.60
N GLY A 116 -22.85 0.22 -11.48
CA GLY A 116 -23.72 1.12 -12.26
C GLY A 116 -25.18 1.17 -11.80
N ALA A 117 -25.45 0.91 -10.52
CA ALA A 117 -26.75 1.18 -9.94
C ALA A 117 -27.10 2.67 -10.04
N THR A 118 -28.39 2.98 -10.15
CA THR A 118 -28.83 4.38 -10.24
C THR A 118 -28.83 5.02 -8.83
N PRO A 119 -28.12 6.13 -8.61
CA PRO A 119 -28.11 6.81 -7.32
C PRO A 119 -29.44 7.53 -7.06
N ILE A 120 -29.78 7.66 -5.78
CA ILE A 120 -30.92 8.42 -5.30
C ILE A 120 -30.41 9.59 -4.47
N ASP A 121 -30.71 10.81 -4.91
CA ASP A 121 -30.33 12.03 -4.20
C ASP A 121 -31.10 12.18 -2.88
N VAL A 122 -30.37 12.52 -1.82
CA VAL A 122 -30.89 12.76 -0.49
C VAL A 122 -30.90 14.27 -0.23
N THR A 123 -32.08 14.83 0.00
CA THR A 123 -32.26 16.28 0.22
C THR A 123 -33.04 16.60 1.51
N ASP A 124 -33.56 15.59 2.20
CA ASP A 124 -34.49 15.72 3.32
C ASP A 124 -33.92 15.26 4.67
N ARG A 125 -32.67 14.80 4.70
CA ARG A 125 -31.97 14.35 5.91
C ARG A 125 -30.46 14.62 5.85
N ALA A 126 -29.84 14.57 7.02
CA ALA A 126 -28.39 14.59 7.17
C ALA A 126 -27.73 13.27 6.74
N VAL A 127 -26.41 13.32 6.56
CA VAL A 127 -25.53 12.20 6.20
C VAL A 127 -25.64 11.05 7.23
N LYS A 128 -25.59 9.82 6.74
CA LYS A 128 -25.51 8.57 7.50
C LYS A 128 -24.43 7.65 6.93
N PHE A 129 -24.04 6.63 7.69
CA PHE A 129 -23.24 5.53 7.16
C PHE A 129 -23.90 4.88 5.94
N GLY A 130 -23.08 4.52 4.96
CA GLY A 130 -23.48 3.99 3.66
C GLY A 130 -23.90 5.06 2.65
N ASP A 131 -24.13 6.32 3.04
CA ASP A 131 -24.36 7.38 2.04
C ASP A 131 -23.06 7.69 1.29
N THR A 132 -23.16 7.99 0.00
CA THR A 132 -22.10 8.62 -0.77
C THR A 132 -22.26 10.14 -0.68
N VAL A 133 -21.30 10.82 -0.06
CA VAL A 133 -21.26 12.28 -0.03
C VAL A 133 -20.43 12.81 -1.19
N ILE A 134 -20.88 13.89 -1.80
CA ILE A 134 -20.06 14.73 -2.68
C ILE A 134 -19.58 15.89 -1.83
N MET A 135 -18.27 16.08 -1.72
CA MET A 135 -17.71 17.09 -0.83
C MET A 135 -16.49 17.81 -1.41
N ASP A 136 -16.34 19.07 -1.02
CA ASP A 136 -15.07 19.80 -1.14
C ASP A 136 -14.35 19.73 0.18
N PHE A 137 -13.03 19.52 0.18
CA PHE A 137 -12.25 19.59 1.39
C PHE A 137 -10.88 20.24 1.20
N VAL A 138 -10.37 20.86 2.26
CA VAL A 138 -9.00 21.36 2.37
C VAL A 138 -8.43 20.99 3.73
N GLY A 139 -7.34 20.24 3.72
CA GLY A 139 -6.58 19.79 4.88
C GLY A 139 -5.51 20.79 5.29
N TYR A 140 -5.40 21.02 6.59
CA TYR A 140 -4.43 21.93 7.20
C TYR A 140 -3.60 21.19 8.25
N HIS A 141 -2.28 21.36 8.17
CA HIS A 141 -1.32 20.89 9.16
C HIS A 141 -0.56 22.10 9.72
N LYS A 142 -0.52 22.25 11.05
CA LYS A 142 0.08 23.42 11.73
C LYS A 142 -0.42 24.79 11.24
N GLY A 143 -1.66 24.83 10.72
CA GLY A 143 -2.32 26.05 10.23
C GLY A 143 -2.07 26.38 8.76
N GLU A 144 -1.23 25.61 8.07
CA GLU A 144 -0.97 25.77 6.64
C GLU A 144 -1.62 24.61 5.86
N PRO A 145 -2.14 24.85 4.64
CA PRO A 145 -2.62 23.77 3.79
C PRO A 145 -1.45 22.88 3.35
N PHE A 146 -1.66 21.57 3.30
CA PHE A 146 -0.64 20.63 2.82
C PHE A 146 -1.01 20.04 1.44
N VAL A 147 0.02 19.67 0.68
CA VAL A 147 -0.13 19.12 -0.68
C VAL A 147 -0.84 17.76 -0.62
N GLY A 148 -1.77 17.51 -1.55
CA GLY A 148 -2.61 16.30 -1.55
C GLY A 148 -3.72 16.29 -0.50
N GLY A 149 -3.82 17.35 0.32
CA GLY A 149 -4.85 17.49 1.34
C GLY A 149 -6.16 18.14 0.87
N SER A 150 -6.35 18.39 -0.43
CA SER A 150 -7.52 19.11 -0.93
C SER A 150 -8.10 18.50 -2.20
N ALA A 151 -9.42 18.44 -2.29
CA ALA A 151 -10.16 18.07 -3.50
C ALA A 151 -11.49 18.83 -3.56
N GLU A 152 -12.03 18.98 -4.78
CA GLU A 152 -13.36 19.52 -5.04
C GLU A 152 -14.24 18.42 -5.67
N ASP A 153 -15.53 18.41 -5.34
CA ASP A 153 -16.52 17.43 -5.81
C ASP A 153 -16.10 15.96 -5.61
N TYR A 154 -15.34 15.68 -4.55
CA TYR A 154 -14.89 14.33 -4.22
C TYR A 154 -16.05 13.48 -3.71
N GLU A 155 -16.23 12.29 -4.29
CA GLU A 155 -17.24 11.33 -3.84
C GLU A 155 -16.65 10.36 -2.81
N LEU A 156 -17.29 10.28 -1.63
CA LEU A 156 -16.88 9.38 -0.55
C LEU A 156 -18.08 8.62 0.00
N THR A 157 -18.02 7.29 -0.01
CA THR A 157 -18.99 6.45 0.72
C THR A 157 -18.62 6.42 2.19
N ILE A 158 -19.52 6.89 3.06
CA ILE A 158 -19.28 7.02 4.49
C ILE A 158 -19.26 5.64 5.15
N GLY A 159 -18.15 5.32 5.81
CA GLY A 159 -17.82 4.03 6.37
C GLY A 159 -16.91 3.17 5.49
N SER A 160 -16.51 3.65 4.30
CA SER A 160 -15.61 2.91 3.39
C SER A 160 -14.19 2.75 3.93
N LYS A 161 -13.81 3.52 4.96
CA LYS A 161 -12.45 3.55 5.54
C LYS A 161 -11.40 3.96 4.51
N ALA A 162 -11.81 4.72 3.49
CA ALA A 162 -10.93 5.28 2.47
C ALA A 162 -10.11 6.46 3.02
N PHE A 163 -10.63 7.13 4.06
CA PHE A 163 -9.94 8.20 4.77
C PHE A 163 -9.35 7.71 6.09
N ILE A 164 -8.47 8.54 6.66
CA ILE A 164 -7.86 8.29 7.96
C ILE A 164 -8.91 8.11 9.06
N GLU A 165 -8.62 7.24 10.03
CA GLU A 165 -9.53 6.89 11.11
C GLU A 165 -10.07 8.14 11.83
N GLY A 166 -11.39 8.14 12.09
CA GLY A 166 -12.08 9.25 12.73
C GLY A 166 -12.55 10.35 11.77
N PHE A 167 -12.14 10.32 10.50
CA PHE A 167 -12.56 11.32 9.52
C PHE A 167 -14.05 11.17 9.16
N GLU A 168 -14.44 9.98 8.73
CA GLU A 168 -15.77 9.71 8.14
C GLU A 168 -16.88 9.78 9.20
N GLU A 169 -16.58 9.33 10.42
CA GLU A 169 -17.50 9.34 11.57
C GLU A 169 -17.95 10.75 11.94
N GLN A 170 -17.08 11.74 11.76
CA GLN A 170 -17.38 13.15 12.05
C GLN A 170 -18.24 13.82 10.97
N ILE A 171 -18.39 13.19 9.79
CA ILE A 171 -19.28 13.67 8.72
C ILE A 171 -20.72 13.20 8.96
N VAL A 172 -20.91 12.10 9.68
CA VAL A 172 -22.24 11.59 10.03
C VAL A 172 -23.05 12.65 10.79
N GLY A 173 -24.26 12.92 10.31
CA GLY A 173 -25.15 13.94 10.88
C GLY A 173 -24.94 15.37 10.33
N VAL A 174 -23.97 15.59 9.44
CA VAL A 174 -23.83 16.87 8.72
C VAL A 174 -24.96 17.01 7.69
N GLU A 175 -25.56 18.20 7.60
CA GLU A 175 -26.62 18.49 6.64
C GLU A 175 -26.05 18.90 5.28
N LEU A 176 -26.84 18.71 4.22
CA LEU A 176 -26.51 19.16 2.86
C LEU A 176 -26.21 20.67 2.83
N ASN A 177 -25.18 21.07 2.08
CA ASN A 177 -24.65 22.44 1.95
C ASN A 177 -24.11 23.05 3.25
N LYS A 178 -23.71 22.22 4.23
CA LYS A 178 -23.04 22.69 5.45
C LYS A 178 -21.53 22.49 5.37
N GLU A 179 -20.85 23.38 6.06
CA GLU A 179 -19.42 23.29 6.33
C GLU A 179 -19.19 22.70 7.72
N VAL A 180 -18.17 21.86 7.84
CA VAL A 180 -17.74 21.24 9.10
C VAL A 180 -16.21 21.19 9.15
N ASP A 181 -15.65 21.37 10.34
CA ASP A 181 -14.23 21.16 10.60
C ASP A 181 -14.06 19.77 11.22
N ILE A 182 -13.32 18.89 10.53
CA ILE A 182 -12.99 17.53 10.96
C ILE A 182 -11.59 17.53 11.56
N ASN A 183 -11.45 17.00 12.78
CA ASN A 183 -10.17 16.97 13.49
C ASN A 183 -9.68 15.53 13.57
N VAL A 184 -8.47 15.29 13.09
CA VAL A 184 -7.91 13.95 12.94
C VAL A 184 -6.43 13.97 13.30
N VAL A 185 -5.90 12.80 13.63
CA VAL A 185 -4.47 12.56 13.82
C VAL A 185 -4.08 11.54 12.77
N PHE A 186 -3.05 11.84 11.99
CA PHE A 186 -2.54 10.87 11.03
C PHE A 186 -1.94 9.67 11.78
N PRO A 187 -2.07 8.45 11.25
CA PRO A 187 -1.42 7.29 11.81
C PRO A 187 0.10 7.49 11.98
N GLU A 188 0.69 6.89 13.00
CA GLU A 188 2.15 6.92 13.23
C GLU A 188 2.96 6.33 12.07
N ASN A 189 2.34 5.42 11.31
CA ASN A 189 2.91 4.75 10.13
C ASN A 189 2.46 5.38 8.81
N TYR A 190 2.02 6.63 8.80
CA TYR A 190 1.62 7.31 7.57
C TYR A 190 2.82 7.56 6.66
N ASN A 191 2.65 7.33 5.35
CA ASN A 191 3.74 7.40 4.37
C ASN A 191 4.45 8.76 4.34
N ASN A 192 3.73 9.85 4.59
CA ASN A 192 4.35 11.16 4.72
C ASN A 192 4.83 11.37 6.16
N THR A 193 6.14 11.29 6.38
CA THR A 193 6.78 11.42 7.70
C THR A 193 6.55 12.78 8.37
N THR A 194 6.26 13.84 7.61
CA THR A 194 5.91 15.16 8.16
C THR A 194 4.50 15.17 8.76
N LEU A 195 3.61 14.32 8.24
CA LEU A 195 2.23 14.21 8.71
C LEU A 195 2.05 13.06 9.71
N ALA A 196 2.86 12.00 9.67
CA ALA A 196 2.76 10.84 10.55
C ALA A 196 2.70 11.21 12.04
N GLY A 197 1.69 10.69 12.74
CA GLY A 197 1.44 10.96 14.18
C GLY A 197 0.99 12.39 14.49
N GLU A 198 0.93 13.28 13.50
CA GLU A 198 0.64 14.69 13.71
C GLU A 198 -0.87 15.00 13.54
N PRO A 199 -1.39 15.99 14.29
CA PRO A 199 -2.77 16.42 14.13
C PRO A 199 -2.96 17.26 12.86
N ALA A 200 -4.14 17.13 12.26
CA ALA A 200 -4.60 17.94 11.14
C ALA A 200 -6.08 18.29 11.25
N ILE A 201 -6.47 19.36 10.55
CA ILE A 201 -7.85 19.83 10.46
C ILE A 201 -8.25 19.84 8.99
N PHE A 202 -9.36 19.18 8.66
CA PHE A 202 -9.96 19.25 7.35
C PHE A 202 -11.21 20.12 7.40
N LYS A 203 -11.24 21.13 6.54
CA LYS A 203 -12.43 21.96 6.32
C LYS A 203 -13.22 21.34 5.18
N ILE A 204 -14.42 20.86 5.46
CA ILE A 204 -15.24 20.11 4.51
C ILE A 204 -16.54 20.85 4.24
N LYS A 205 -17.01 20.82 3.00
CA LYS A 205 -18.34 21.27 2.60
C LYS A 205 -19.07 20.14 1.88
N ILE A 206 -20.25 19.75 2.38
CA ILE A 206 -21.08 18.71 1.74
C ILE A 206 -21.92 19.33 0.62
N ASN A 207 -21.60 19.02 -0.62
CA ASN A 207 -22.29 19.51 -1.82
C ASN A 207 -23.45 18.60 -2.24
N GLY A 208 -23.37 17.30 -1.94
CA GLY A 208 -24.36 16.30 -2.32
C GLY A 208 -24.37 15.12 -1.37
N ILE A 209 -25.52 14.45 -1.29
CA ILE A 209 -25.69 13.19 -0.56
C ILE A 209 -26.50 12.26 -1.45
N LYS A 210 -26.00 11.06 -1.67
CA LYS A 210 -26.62 10.02 -2.50
C LYS A 210 -26.62 8.70 -1.74
N TYR A 211 -27.52 7.80 -2.11
CA TYR A 211 -27.45 6.39 -1.73
C TYR A 211 -27.97 5.53 -2.88
N PHE A 212 -27.72 4.22 -2.80
CA PHE A 212 -28.18 3.24 -3.77
C PHE A 212 -29.19 2.29 -3.13
N GLU A 213 -30.28 2.00 -3.83
CA GLU A 213 -31.27 1.01 -3.39
C GLU A 213 -30.88 -0.38 -3.91
N LEU A 214 -30.65 -1.32 -2.98
CA LEU A 214 -30.46 -2.71 -3.33
C LEU A 214 -31.80 -3.33 -3.76
N THR A 215 -31.89 -3.73 -5.03
CA THR A 215 -33.09 -4.39 -5.57
C THR A 215 -32.79 -5.84 -5.93
N GLU A 216 -33.79 -6.72 -5.78
CA GLU A 216 -33.68 -8.12 -6.16
C GLU A 216 -33.28 -8.29 -7.65
N ASP A 217 -33.81 -7.43 -8.52
CA ASP A 217 -33.52 -7.45 -9.96
C ASP A 217 -32.03 -7.15 -10.24
N PHE A 218 -31.45 -6.19 -9.53
CA PHE A 218 -30.04 -5.85 -9.66
C PHE A 218 -29.15 -7.00 -9.16
N VAL A 219 -29.50 -7.62 -8.03
CA VAL A 219 -28.75 -8.75 -7.48
C VAL A 219 -28.74 -9.94 -8.45
N VAL A 220 -29.89 -10.28 -9.02
CA VAL A 220 -30.01 -11.44 -9.92
C VAL A 220 -29.41 -11.18 -11.29
N ASN A 221 -29.70 -10.02 -11.90
CA ASN A 221 -29.35 -9.77 -13.30
C ASN A 221 -27.96 -9.12 -13.47
N THR A 222 -27.48 -8.37 -12.48
CA THR A 222 -26.18 -7.68 -12.54
C THR A 222 -25.12 -8.41 -11.72
N MET A 223 -25.42 -8.71 -10.45
CA MET A 223 -24.43 -9.33 -9.54
C MET A 223 -24.34 -10.85 -9.70
N GLY A 224 -25.35 -11.49 -10.31
CA GLY A 224 -25.35 -12.92 -10.59
C GLY A 224 -25.63 -13.83 -9.38
N PHE A 225 -26.21 -13.29 -8.30
CA PHE A 225 -26.61 -14.06 -7.13
C PHE A 225 -28.09 -14.46 -7.20
N ASP A 226 -28.45 -15.55 -6.52
CA ASP A 226 -29.83 -16.08 -6.55
C ASP A 226 -30.88 -15.13 -5.94
N ASN A 227 -30.49 -14.32 -4.95
CA ASN A 227 -31.34 -13.36 -4.22
C ASN A 227 -30.48 -12.48 -3.30
N VAL A 228 -31.09 -11.44 -2.71
CA VAL A 228 -30.42 -10.52 -1.77
C VAL A 228 -29.75 -11.24 -0.59
N GLU A 229 -30.37 -12.28 -0.02
CA GLU A 229 -29.79 -12.98 1.13
C GLU A 229 -28.49 -13.71 0.76
N ALA A 230 -28.47 -14.39 -0.38
CA ALA A 230 -27.29 -15.07 -0.90
C ALA A 230 -26.15 -14.08 -1.18
N TYR A 231 -26.48 -12.90 -1.71
CA TYR A 231 -25.51 -11.84 -1.97
C TYR A 231 -24.90 -11.28 -0.68
N ARG A 232 -25.74 -10.97 0.32
CA ARG A 232 -25.29 -10.50 1.64
C ARG A 232 -24.38 -11.51 2.34
N GLU A 233 -24.73 -12.80 2.27
CA GLU A 233 -23.90 -13.85 2.85
C GLU A 233 -22.57 -14.00 2.11
N GLY A 234 -22.56 -13.88 0.77
CA GLY A 234 -21.33 -13.83 -0.01
C GLY A 234 -20.38 -12.73 0.47
N ILE A 235 -20.87 -11.49 0.54
CA ILE A 235 -20.11 -10.34 1.06
C ILE A 235 -19.61 -10.61 2.48
N ARG A 236 -20.45 -11.16 3.36
CA ARG A 236 -20.04 -11.49 4.73
C ARG A 236 -18.85 -12.43 4.75
N GLN A 237 -18.87 -13.49 3.93
CA GLN A 237 -17.77 -14.45 3.86
C GLN A 237 -16.50 -13.82 3.28
N ASP A 238 -16.63 -12.98 2.26
CA ASP A 238 -15.49 -12.28 1.65
C ASP A 238 -14.83 -11.32 2.65
N LEU A 239 -15.63 -10.52 3.38
CA LEU A 239 -15.15 -9.63 4.43
C LEU A 239 -14.50 -10.41 5.59
N LEU A 240 -15.08 -11.53 6.02
CA LEU A 240 -14.51 -12.37 7.08
C LEU A 240 -13.17 -12.98 6.65
N SER A 241 -13.05 -13.41 5.39
CA SER A 241 -11.80 -13.95 4.85
C SER A 241 -10.73 -12.87 4.80
N TYR A 242 -11.07 -11.70 4.27
CA TYR A 242 -10.17 -10.55 4.21
C TYR A 242 -9.67 -10.12 5.59
N GLU A 243 -10.57 -10.05 6.57
CA GLU A 243 -10.20 -9.69 7.94
C GLU A 243 -9.36 -10.79 8.61
N ALA A 244 -9.62 -12.07 8.32
CA ALA A 244 -8.76 -13.16 8.79
C ALA A 244 -7.33 -13.05 8.26
N ASP A 245 -7.16 -12.79 6.96
CA ASP A 245 -5.85 -12.60 6.34
C ASP A 245 -5.13 -11.39 6.95
N MET A 246 -5.87 -10.30 7.20
CA MET A 246 -5.35 -9.13 7.89
C MET A 246 -4.93 -9.40 9.33
N LEU A 247 -5.64 -10.24 10.06
CA LEU A 247 -5.28 -10.60 11.42
C LEU A 247 -4.04 -11.51 11.47
N VAL A 248 -3.83 -12.35 10.44
CA VAL A 248 -2.60 -13.15 10.29
C VAL A 248 -1.39 -12.25 10.15
N SER A 249 -1.37 -11.36 9.16
CA SER A 249 -0.20 -10.51 8.98
C SER A 249 -0.05 -9.48 10.12
N LYS A 250 -1.15 -9.08 10.79
CA LYS A 250 -1.08 -8.24 11.99
C LYS A 250 -0.36 -8.98 13.11
N LYS A 251 -0.68 -10.26 13.31
CA LYS A 251 0.01 -11.10 14.29
C LYS A 251 1.50 -11.22 13.97
N GLU A 252 1.85 -11.43 12.71
CA GLU A 252 3.26 -11.46 12.26
C GLU A 252 3.99 -10.15 12.62
N ASN A 253 3.37 -9.01 12.32
CA ASN A 253 3.91 -7.69 12.67
C ASN A 253 4.05 -7.52 14.19
N ASP A 254 3.01 -7.84 14.96
CA ASP A 254 3.01 -7.68 16.42
C ASP A 254 4.10 -8.55 17.08
N VAL A 255 4.28 -9.78 16.59
CA VAL A 255 5.38 -10.67 17.04
C VAL A 255 6.73 -10.05 16.70
N TYR A 256 6.95 -9.64 15.44
CA TYR A 256 8.19 -9.04 14.99
C TYR A 256 8.55 -7.77 15.78
N THR A 257 7.58 -6.87 15.95
CA THR A 257 7.71 -5.63 16.70
C THR A 257 8.04 -5.90 18.17
N ALA A 258 7.41 -6.89 18.79
CA ALA A 258 7.71 -7.25 20.17
C ALA A 258 9.14 -7.84 20.32
N VAL A 259 9.63 -8.57 19.32
CA VAL A 259 11.03 -9.06 19.28
C VAL A 259 12.03 -7.91 19.15
N ILE A 260 11.76 -6.94 18.27
CA ILE A 260 12.58 -5.72 18.14
C ILE A 260 12.62 -4.97 19.46
N ASN A 261 11.45 -4.68 20.04
CA ASN A 261 11.34 -3.92 21.29
C ASN A 261 12.00 -4.61 22.48
N GLY A 262 12.11 -5.94 22.44
CA GLY A 262 12.80 -6.74 23.44
C GLY A 262 14.33 -6.78 23.28
N SER A 263 14.86 -6.34 22.14
CA SER A 263 16.27 -6.50 21.77
C SER A 263 17.07 -5.19 21.91
N GLU A 264 18.37 -5.32 22.20
CA GLU A 264 19.30 -4.18 22.15
C GLU A 264 19.91 -4.14 20.74
N ILE A 265 19.61 -3.10 19.97
CA ILE A 265 20.06 -2.95 18.57
C ILE A 265 20.80 -1.63 18.42
N THR A 266 21.96 -1.66 17.78
CA THR A 266 22.72 -0.49 17.33
C THR A 266 23.04 -0.71 15.86
N ILE A 267 22.59 0.19 14.98
CA ILE A 267 22.79 0.01 13.54
C ILE A 267 24.21 0.45 13.15
N PRO A 268 24.96 -0.36 12.37
CA PRO A 268 26.22 0.07 11.79
C PRO A 268 26.02 1.25 10.81
N ASP A 269 26.84 2.31 10.90
CA ASP A 269 26.75 3.47 10.00
C ASP A 269 26.86 3.05 8.52
N ASN A 270 27.78 2.12 8.21
CA ASN A 270 27.97 1.60 6.85
C ASN A 270 26.73 0.83 6.33
N LEU A 271 25.96 0.20 7.22
CA LEU A 271 24.75 -0.51 6.86
C LEU A 271 23.60 0.47 6.60
N LEU A 272 23.53 1.54 7.40
CA LEU A 272 22.57 2.61 7.20
C LEU A 272 22.84 3.33 5.86
N ASP A 273 24.09 3.74 5.61
CA ASP A 273 24.52 4.39 4.37
C ASP A 273 24.20 3.53 3.13
N TYR A 274 24.37 2.22 3.26
CA TYR A 274 24.02 1.27 2.20
C TYR A 274 22.53 1.33 1.85
N TYR A 275 21.65 1.20 2.84
CA TYR A 275 20.21 1.21 2.57
C TYR A 275 19.67 2.59 2.17
N GLU A 276 20.28 3.70 2.63
CA GLU A 276 19.96 5.05 2.14
C GLU A 276 20.34 5.21 0.65
N ALA A 277 21.49 4.68 0.24
CA ALA A 277 21.92 4.70 -1.15
C ALA A 277 21.06 3.77 -2.03
N ASP A 278 20.64 2.63 -1.50
CA ASP A 278 19.79 1.65 -2.19
C ASP A 278 18.43 2.24 -2.55
N ILE A 279 17.72 2.83 -1.58
CA ILE A 279 16.42 3.47 -1.84
C ILE A 279 16.52 4.66 -2.79
N LYS A 280 17.61 5.44 -2.71
CA LYS A 280 17.87 6.53 -3.66
C LYS A 280 18.13 6.03 -5.07
N THR A 281 18.85 4.92 -5.19
CA THR A 281 19.10 4.24 -6.48
C THR A 281 17.78 3.76 -7.07
N LEU A 282 16.92 3.15 -6.27
CA LEU A 282 15.60 2.70 -6.68
C LEU A 282 14.76 3.86 -7.26
N TYR A 283 14.64 4.97 -6.53
CA TYR A 283 13.92 6.16 -7.00
C TYR A 283 14.54 6.76 -8.26
N SER A 284 15.87 6.76 -8.38
CA SER A 284 16.56 7.25 -9.57
C SER A 284 16.30 6.38 -10.79
N ASN A 285 16.23 5.06 -10.61
CA ASN A 285 15.90 4.11 -11.69
C ASN A 285 14.44 4.26 -12.13
N ILE A 286 13.53 4.43 -11.17
CA ILE A 286 12.12 4.73 -11.47
C ILE A 286 12.04 6.04 -12.26
N ALA A 287 12.68 7.12 -11.81
CA ALA A 287 12.73 8.40 -12.52
C ALA A 287 13.23 8.23 -13.97
N ALA A 288 14.34 7.50 -14.15
CA ALA A 288 14.91 7.23 -15.47
C ALA A 288 13.95 6.44 -16.37
N SER A 289 13.19 5.49 -15.82
CA SER A 289 12.17 4.73 -16.57
C SER A 289 11.02 5.62 -17.09
N TYR A 290 10.75 6.73 -16.40
CA TYR A 290 9.82 7.79 -16.83
C TYR A 290 10.49 8.88 -17.68
N GLY A 291 11.78 8.74 -18.02
CA GLY A 291 12.53 9.74 -18.78
C GLY A 291 12.80 11.03 -18.00
N SER A 292 12.77 10.98 -16.67
CA SER A 292 12.99 12.10 -15.75
C SER A 292 14.28 11.91 -14.95
N ASP A 293 14.86 13.01 -14.46
CA ASP A 293 15.89 12.94 -13.43
C ASP A 293 15.27 12.79 -12.03
N PHE A 294 16.08 12.39 -11.06
CA PHE A 294 15.64 12.12 -9.69
C PHE A 294 14.95 13.32 -9.03
N GLU A 295 15.52 14.53 -9.10
CA GLU A 295 14.95 15.71 -8.44
C GLU A 295 13.63 16.13 -9.08
N THR A 296 13.56 16.07 -10.42
CA THR A 296 12.32 16.32 -11.15
C THR A 296 11.26 15.28 -10.82
N PHE A 297 11.62 13.99 -10.75
CA PHE A 297 10.69 12.92 -10.36
C PHE A 297 10.13 13.12 -8.96
N LEU A 298 10.97 13.41 -7.96
CA LEU A 298 10.50 13.72 -6.60
C LEU A 298 9.48 14.86 -6.61
N THR A 299 9.80 15.95 -7.32
CA THR A 299 8.92 17.12 -7.42
C THR A 299 7.58 16.76 -8.09
N MET A 300 7.60 15.96 -9.16
CA MET A 300 6.39 15.48 -9.83
C MET A 300 5.55 14.55 -8.95
N SER A 301 6.20 13.75 -8.11
CA SER A 301 5.55 12.88 -7.11
C SER A 301 5.05 13.66 -5.89
N GLY A 302 5.26 14.98 -5.83
CA GLY A 302 4.83 15.83 -4.71
C GLY A 302 5.71 15.70 -3.47
N LEU A 303 6.93 15.16 -3.60
CA LEU A 303 7.90 14.99 -2.52
C LEU A 303 9.05 15.99 -2.68
N SER A 304 9.40 16.71 -1.61
CA SER A 304 10.63 17.50 -1.60
C SER A 304 11.86 16.62 -1.34
N LEU A 305 13.05 17.11 -1.72
CA LEU A 305 14.30 16.41 -1.41
C LEU A 305 14.50 16.19 0.09
N GLU A 306 14.11 17.17 0.92
CA GLU A 306 14.23 17.08 2.38
C GLU A 306 13.31 15.99 2.95
N GLU A 307 12.06 15.92 2.48
CA GLU A 307 11.12 14.85 2.86
C GLU A 307 11.64 13.49 2.41
N PHE A 308 12.14 13.37 1.17
CA PHE A 308 12.76 12.14 0.68
C PHE A 308 13.93 11.70 1.57
N GLU A 309 14.81 12.62 1.99
CA GLU A 309 15.95 12.28 2.86
C GLU A 309 15.50 11.79 4.24
N VAL A 310 14.38 12.30 4.77
CA VAL A 310 13.78 11.80 6.02
C VAL A 310 13.21 10.39 5.82
N ASP A 311 12.47 10.18 4.74
CA ASP A 311 11.87 8.89 4.41
C ASP A 311 12.95 7.82 4.14
N ALA A 312 14.01 8.19 3.41
CA ALA A 312 15.14 7.32 3.12
C ALA A 312 15.87 6.87 4.40
N LYS A 313 16.04 7.77 5.37
CA LYS A 313 16.59 7.43 6.70
C LYS A 313 15.69 6.46 7.45
N ALA A 314 14.38 6.70 7.47
CA ALA A 314 13.42 5.83 8.16
C ALA A 314 13.39 4.43 7.53
N TYR A 315 13.42 4.37 6.19
CA TYR A 315 13.55 3.14 5.41
C TYR A 315 14.84 2.39 5.76
N ALA A 316 15.98 3.08 5.71
CA ALA A 316 17.28 2.48 5.97
C ALA A 316 17.40 1.93 7.41
N ASN A 317 16.85 2.65 8.40
CA ASN A 317 16.77 2.16 9.77
C ASN A 317 15.94 0.87 9.88
N ASN A 318 14.79 0.81 9.20
CA ASN A 318 13.95 -0.40 9.19
C ASN A 318 14.65 -1.58 8.53
N MET A 319 15.26 -1.37 7.36
CA MET A 319 15.98 -2.43 6.64
C MET A 319 17.18 -2.96 7.40
N ALA A 320 18.00 -2.06 7.96
CA ALA A 320 19.14 -2.45 8.78
C ALA A 320 18.71 -3.23 10.03
N THR A 321 17.66 -2.77 10.71
CA THR A 321 17.08 -3.47 11.87
C THR A 321 16.60 -4.86 11.50
N ARG A 322 15.87 -4.97 10.38
CA ARG A 322 15.36 -6.23 9.83
C ARG A 322 16.48 -7.21 9.58
N GLU A 323 17.51 -6.79 8.87
CA GLU A 323 18.66 -7.65 8.58
C GLU A 323 19.35 -8.15 9.86
N LEU A 324 19.59 -7.27 10.84
CA LEU A 324 20.22 -7.66 12.10
C LEU A 324 19.38 -8.68 12.86
N ILE A 325 18.07 -8.48 12.94
CA ILE A 325 17.13 -9.40 13.61
C ILE A 325 17.11 -10.75 12.91
N ILE A 326 16.97 -10.76 11.58
CA ILE A 326 16.97 -12.00 10.79
C ILE A 326 18.27 -12.75 11.00
N LYS A 327 19.42 -12.11 10.76
CA LYS A 327 20.74 -12.75 10.87
C LYS A 327 20.96 -13.34 12.26
N ALA A 328 20.58 -12.61 13.32
CA ALA A 328 20.75 -13.07 14.68
C ALA A 328 19.86 -14.29 15.00
N ILE A 329 18.58 -14.25 14.61
CA ILE A 329 17.62 -15.32 14.94
C ILE A 329 17.86 -16.54 14.05
N SER A 330 18.05 -16.35 12.74
CA SER A 330 18.32 -17.44 11.81
C SER A 330 19.61 -18.18 12.17
N THR A 331 20.66 -17.46 12.56
CA THR A 331 21.91 -18.07 13.05
C THR A 331 21.71 -18.79 14.38
N ALA A 332 20.98 -18.19 15.34
CA ALA A 332 20.76 -18.79 16.66
C ALA A 332 19.95 -20.10 16.58
N GLU A 333 19.04 -20.20 15.61
CA GLU A 333 18.09 -21.30 15.47
C GLU A 333 18.46 -22.27 14.33
N GLY A 334 19.46 -21.93 13.52
CA GLY A 334 19.84 -22.72 12.34
C GLY A 334 18.77 -22.71 11.25
N ILE A 335 18.08 -21.58 11.08
CA ILE A 335 17.10 -21.38 10.00
C ILE A 335 17.88 -21.02 8.75
N GLU A 336 17.79 -21.87 7.74
CA GLU A 336 18.42 -21.66 6.44
C GLU A 336 17.36 -21.78 5.34
N LEU A 337 17.49 -20.98 4.28
CA LEU A 337 16.69 -21.12 3.07
C LEU A 337 17.32 -22.19 2.17
N THR A 338 16.64 -23.34 2.05
CA THR A 338 17.12 -24.42 1.18
C THR A 338 16.90 -24.06 -0.30
N GLU A 339 17.65 -24.72 -1.18
CA GLU A 339 17.46 -24.50 -2.63
C GLU A 339 16.07 -24.95 -3.11
N GLU A 340 15.48 -25.98 -2.49
CA GLU A 340 14.13 -26.44 -2.81
C GLU A 340 13.08 -25.39 -2.43
N GLU A 341 13.19 -24.82 -1.23
CA GLU A 341 12.30 -23.74 -0.77
C GLU A 341 12.47 -22.47 -1.62
N PHE A 342 13.70 -22.12 -1.99
CA PHE A 342 13.96 -21.00 -2.88
C PHE A 342 13.29 -21.18 -4.24
N GLN A 343 13.46 -22.33 -4.89
CA GLN A 343 12.85 -22.59 -6.19
C GLN A 343 11.32 -22.67 -6.12
N ALA A 344 10.76 -23.14 -5.01
CA ALA A 344 9.32 -23.13 -4.77
C ALA A 344 8.79 -21.69 -4.65
N GLY A 345 9.43 -20.84 -3.84
CA GLY A 345 9.05 -19.43 -3.71
C GLY A 345 9.22 -18.66 -5.02
N VAL A 346 10.27 -18.95 -5.80
CA VAL A 346 10.45 -18.38 -7.14
C VAL A 346 9.29 -18.74 -8.06
N ALA A 347 8.78 -19.98 -8.00
CA ALA A 347 7.64 -20.41 -8.81
C ALA A 347 6.35 -19.66 -8.42
N GLU A 348 6.12 -19.49 -7.13
CA GLU A 348 4.98 -18.74 -6.60
C GLU A 348 5.03 -17.28 -7.05
N TYR A 349 6.18 -16.60 -6.91
CA TYR A 349 6.33 -15.23 -7.40
C TYR A 349 6.20 -15.12 -8.92
N ALA A 350 6.80 -16.05 -9.68
CA ALA A 350 6.68 -16.05 -11.13
C ALA A 350 5.22 -16.18 -11.58
N GLU A 351 4.43 -17.05 -10.95
CA GLU A 351 3.00 -17.18 -11.21
C GLU A 351 2.23 -15.91 -10.82
N GLN A 352 2.48 -15.38 -9.62
CA GLN A 352 1.82 -14.18 -9.10
C GLN A 352 2.03 -12.96 -10.00
N TYR A 353 3.25 -12.77 -10.50
CA TYR A 353 3.60 -11.64 -11.37
C TYR A 353 3.40 -11.94 -12.87
N GLY A 354 2.88 -13.11 -13.23
CA GLY A 354 2.51 -13.47 -14.60
C GLY A 354 3.71 -13.66 -15.54
N TYR A 355 4.81 -14.20 -15.02
CA TYR A 355 5.97 -14.65 -15.78
C TYR A 355 5.73 -16.04 -16.38
N GLU A 356 6.28 -16.33 -17.56
CA GLU A 356 6.08 -17.62 -18.22
C GLU A 356 6.95 -18.72 -17.59
N SER A 357 8.00 -18.35 -16.86
CA SER A 357 8.89 -19.29 -16.17
C SER A 357 9.69 -18.63 -15.04
N ASN A 358 10.14 -19.46 -14.11
CA ASN A 358 11.10 -19.08 -13.06
C ASN A 358 12.38 -18.43 -13.63
N GLU A 359 12.88 -18.90 -14.77
CA GLU A 359 14.11 -18.37 -15.38
C GLU A 359 13.92 -16.94 -15.90
N GLU A 360 12.73 -16.64 -16.42
CA GLU A 360 12.38 -15.28 -16.87
C GLU A 360 12.28 -14.35 -15.67
N PHE A 361 11.58 -14.77 -14.62
CA PHE A 361 11.49 -14.00 -13.37
C PHE A 361 12.87 -13.72 -12.77
N LEU A 362 13.74 -14.73 -12.68
CA LEU A 362 15.09 -14.59 -12.12
C LEU A 362 16.04 -13.73 -12.97
N LYS A 363 15.72 -13.40 -14.22
CA LYS A 363 16.51 -12.44 -15.02
C LYS A 363 16.26 -11.00 -14.62
N ASP A 364 15.05 -10.72 -14.12
CA ASP A 364 14.62 -9.39 -13.73
C ASP A 364 14.74 -9.16 -12.21
N ALA A 365 14.83 -10.24 -11.43
CA ALA A 365 14.95 -10.20 -9.98
C ALA A 365 16.39 -10.07 -9.49
N ASP A 366 16.58 -9.32 -8.40
CA ASP A 366 17.80 -9.42 -7.59
C ASP A 366 17.73 -10.68 -6.72
N ILE A 367 18.58 -11.66 -7.06
CA ILE A 367 18.59 -12.98 -6.42
C ILE A 367 18.99 -12.89 -4.93
N GLU A 368 19.89 -11.97 -4.57
CA GLU A 368 20.34 -11.84 -3.18
C GLU A 368 19.22 -11.26 -2.32
N VAL A 369 18.57 -10.18 -2.79
CA VAL A 369 17.41 -9.57 -2.14
C VAL A 369 16.28 -10.59 -1.99
N LEU A 370 15.97 -11.34 -3.05
CA LEU A 370 14.90 -12.35 -3.03
C LEU A 370 15.16 -13.45 -1.99
N ARG A 371 16.41 -13.88 -1.83
CA ARG A 371 16.77 -14.89 -0.82
C ARG A 371 16.65 -14.33 0.59
N ASP A 372 17.11 -13.10 0.80
CA ASP A 372 17.00 -12.43 2.10
C ASP A 372 15.53 -12.25 2.50
N ASP A 373 14.65 -11.92 1.55
CA ASP A 373 13.22 -11.79 1.78
C ASP A 373 12.55 -13.13 2.12
N MET A 374 12.85 -14.21 1.39
CA MET A 374 12.32 -15.54 1.72
C MET A 374 12.82 -16.03 3.08
N LEU A 375 14.09 -15.75 3.42
CA LEU A 375 14.64 -16.09 4.73
C LEU A 375 13.97 -15.27 5.86
N PHE A 376 13.64 -14.02 5.60
CA PHE A 376 12.86 -13.19 6.53
C PHE A 376 11.51 -13.84 6.83
N TYR A 377 10.70 -14.14 5.80
CA TYR A 377 9.38 -14.73 6.01
C TYR A 377 9.46 -16.05 6.77
N LYS A 378 10.41 -16.92 6.40
CA LYS A 378 10.67 -18.16 7.14
C LYS A 378 11.04 -17.93 8.62
N THR A 379 11.79 -16.86 8.90
CA THR A 379 12.14 -16.47 10.28
C THR A 379 10.93 -15.93 11.04
N ILE A 380 10.07 -15.14 10.39
CA ILE A 380 8.82 -14.64 10.97
C ILE A 380 7.86 -15.79 11.28
N GLU A 381 7.68 -16.75 10.36
CA GLU A 381 6.86 -17.94 10.58
C GLU A 381 7.31 -18.70 11.82
N PHE A 382 8.62 -18.89 11.98
CA PHE A 382 9.20 -19.49 13.17
C PHE A 382 8.86 -18.70 14.44
N LEU A 383 9.01 -17.37 14.43
CA LEU A 383 8.69 -16.52 15.57
C LEU A 383 7.21 -16.57 15.94
N VAL A 384 6.32 -16.58 14.94
CA VAL A 384 4.88 -16.73 15.13
C VAL A 384 4.56 -18.09 15.74
N ALA A 385 5.17 -19.17 15.25
CA ALA A 385 4.98 -20.52 15.79
C ALA A 385 5.45 -20.65 17.25
N GLU A 386 6.49 -19.89 17.62
CA GLU A 386 7.02 -19.85 18.99
C GLU A 386 6.33 -18.80 19.88
N SER A 387 5.41 -17.98 19.35
CA SER A 387 4.67 -16.97 20.10
C SER A 387 3.55 -17.57 20.97
N VAL A 388 3.05 -16.80 21.93
CA VAL A 388 1.92 -17.16 22.79
C VAL A 388 0.78 -16.18 22.53
N GLU A 389 -0.38 -16.71 22.14
CA GLU A 389 -1.60 -15.91 22.02
C GLU A 389 -2.22 -15.70 23.41
N ILE A 390 -2.59 -14.45 23.73
CA ILE A 390 -3.15 -14.06 25.04
C ILE A 390 -4.54 -13.45 24.96
#